data_AF-X1AAA5-F1
#
_entry.id   AF-X1AAA5-F1
#
_cell.length_a   1.000
_cell.length_b   1.000
_cell.length_c   1.000
_cell.angle_alpha   90.00
_cell.angle_beta   90.00
_cell.angle_gamma   90.00
#
_symmetry.space_group_name_H-M   'P 1'
#
loop_
_entity.id
_entity.type
_entity.pdbx_description
1 polymer ?
#
loop_
_entity_poly.entity_id
_entity_poly.type
_entity_poly.pdbx_seq_one_letter_code
_entity_poly.pdbx_strand_id
1 'polypeptide(L)'
;MRIAVLSKDRCKPDKCSPFGEKPCIKYCPKVRTGDETIVLSPNGKYVEITESLCTGCGICIKKCPFNAISIINLPDPLKNQITYRYGPDQFSLFRMAIPKKGKVLGLIGQNGIGKSTMLSILSGDLKMNLGKFNEWLRLGNKDMKTSKGIVFTPKQYMELADPEIYRMLILRTNPMKHISLRMEEIPQYQDYYDKMENIFYRLVEPESKEE
;
A
#
# COMPACT_ATOMS: atom_id res chain seq x y z
N MET A 1 5.10 -5.85 -11.61
CA MET A 1 6.35 -6.29 -12.23
C MET A 1 5.99 -6.82 -13.61
N ARG A 2 6.85 -6.74 -14.63
CA ARG A 2 6.53 -7.31 -15.96
C ARG A 2 7.49 -8.44 -16.24
N ILE A 3 6.98 -9.59 -16.68
CA ILE A 3 7.82 -10.75 -17.04
C ILE A 3 7.43 -11.30 -18.40
N ALA A 4 8.38 -11.96 -19.06
CA ALA A 4 8.12 -12.69 -20.29
C ALA A 4 7.69 -14.12 -19.99
N VAL A 5 6.60 -14.57 -20.61
CA VAL A 5 6.08 -15.94 -20.55
C VAL A 5 6.12 -16.55 -21.94
N LEU A 6 6.55 -17.81 -22.02
CA LEU A 6 6.61 -18.57 -23.26
C LEU A 6 5.39 -19.50 -23.40
N SER A 7 4.74 -19.45 -24.56
CA SER A 7 3.84 -20.52 -25.02
C SER A 7 4.66 -21.65 -25.64
N LYS A 8 4.83 -22.76 -24.91
CA LYS A 8 5.64 -23.91 -25.33
C LYS A 8 5.20 -24.47 -26.69
N ASP A 9 3.91 -24.50 -26.98
CA ASP A 9 3.34 -25.07 -28.22
C ASP A 9 3.72 -24.28 -29.48
N ARG A 10 3.99 -22.98 -29.33
CA ARG A 10 4.35 -22.08 -30.44
C ARG A 10 5.86 -21.94 -30.62
N CYS A 11 6.64 -22.31 -29.61
CA CYS A 11 8.09 -22.20 -29.66
C CYS A 11 8.66 -23.30 -30.55
N LYS A 12 9.41 -22.92 -31.59
CA LYS A 12 10.11 -23.86 -32.47
C LYS A 12 11.57 -23.43 -32.67
N PRO A 13 12.45 -23.67 -31.68
CA PRO A 13 13.84 -23.19 -31.72
C PRO A 13 14.61 -23.57 -32.98
N ASP A 14 14.33 -24.75 -33.54
CA ASP A 14 14.96 -25.26 -34.77
C ASP A 14 14.61 -24.45 -36.02
N LYS A 15 13.48 -23.73 -35.99
CA LYS A 15 12.96 -22.95 -37.13
C LYS A 15 12.92 -21.44 -36.84
N CYS A 16 13.49 -21.00 -35.72
CA CYS A 16 13.46 -19.61 -35.30
C CYS A 16 14.37 -18.68 -36.11
N SER A 17 15.40 -19.23 -36.76
CA SER A 17 16.33 -18.49 -37.60
C SER A 17 16.86 -19.41 -38.71
N PRO A 18 17.08 -18.90 -39.93
CA PRO A 18 17.77 -19.65 -40.98
C PRO A 18 19.15 -20.16 -40.56
N PHE A 19 19.78 -19.51 -39.58
CA PHE A 19 21.13 -19.79 -39.11
C PHE A 19 21.16 -20.56 -37.77
N GLY A 20 20.03 -21.11 -37.31
CA GLY A 20 19.93 -21.87 -36.06
C GLY A 20 20.10 -21.05 -34.76
N GLU A 21 20.30 -19.74 -34.89
CA GLU A 21 20.34 -18.81 -33.78
C GLU A 21 18.96 -18.65 -33.13
N LYS A 22 18.94 -18.42 -31.82
CA LYS A 22 17.70 -18.15 -31.07
C LYS A 22 17.60 -16.65 -30.83
N PRO A 23 16.78 -15.88 -31.58
CA PRO A 23 16.75 -14.42 -31.47
C PRO A 23 16.38 -13.93 -30.07
N CYS A 24 15.52 -14.67 -29.37
CA CYS A 24 15.16 -14.38 -27.98
C CYS A 24 16.37 -14.40 -27.03
N ILE A 25 17.30 -15.34 -27.21
CA ILE A 25 18.55 -15.45 -26.42
C ILE A 25 19.53 -14.37 -26.88
N LYS A 26 19.79 -14.29 -28.19
CA LYS A 26 20.79 -13.38 -28.79
C LYS A 26 20.52 -11.89 -28.50
N TYR A 27 19.26 -11.47 -28.52
CA TYR A 27 18.89 -10.07 -28.32
C TYR A 27 18.44 -9.73 -26.89
N CYS A 28 18.39 -10.69 -25.95
CA CYS A 28 18.02 -10.40 -24.57
C CYS A 28 19.13 -9.59 -23.88
N PRO A 29 18.84 -8.40 -23.33
CA PRO A 29 19.85 -7.59 -22.64
C PRO A 29 20.50 -8.33 -21.48
N LYS A 30 19.71 -9.05 -20.67
CA LYS A 30 20.20 -9.78 -19.50
C LYS A 30 21.11 -10.95 -19.89
N VAL A 31 20.77 -11.66 -20.96
CA VAL A 31 21.65 -12.73 -21.48
C VAL A 31 22.94 -12.15 -22.05
N ARG A 32 22.88 -11.00 -22.73
CA ARG A 32 24.08 -10.31 -23.24
C ARG A 32 24.99 -9.79 -22.13
N THR A 33 24.46 -9.52 -20.94
CA THR A 33 25.25 -9.18 -19.75
C THR A 33 25.80 -10.41 -19.01
N GLY A 34 25.53 -11.63 -19.50
CA GLY A 34 26.03 -12.88 -18.90
C GLY A 34 25.04 -13.60 -17.99
N ASP A 35 23.80 -13.12 -17.86
CA ASP A 35 22.78 -13.79 -17.03
C ASP A 35 22.09 -14.94 -17.79
N GLU A 36 21.72 -16.00 -17.07
CA GLU A 36 20.96 -17.13 -17.62
C GLU A 36 19.45 -16.87 -17.62
N THR A 37 19.03 -15.69 -18.10
CA THR A 37 17.61 -15.30 -18.11
C THR A 37 16.79 -16.11 -19.11
N ILE A 38 17.37 -16.49 -20.25
CA ILE A 38 16.73 -17.32 -21.27
C ILE A 38 17.71 -18.41 -21.70
N VAL A 39 17.37 -19.66 -21.44
CA VAL A 39 18.22 -20.84 -21.73
C VAL A 39 17.45 -21.78 -22.66
N LEU A 40 18.16 -22.57 -23.47
CA LEU A 40 17.53 -23.62 -24.26
C LEU A 40 17.16 -24.79 -23.33
N SER A 41 15.96 -25.35 -23.47
CA SER A 41 15.59 -26.52 -22.65
C SER A 41 16.50 -27.72 -22.93
N PRO A 42 16.70 -28.63 -21.97
CA PRO A 42 17.57 -29.80 -22.16
C PRO A 42 17.20 -30.66 -23.37
N ASN A 43 15.91 -30.68 -23.72
CA ASN A 43 15.38 -31.43 -24.86
C ASN A 43 15.45 -30.66 -26.19
N GLY A 44 15.93 -29.41 -26.20
CA GLY A 44 16.05 -28.54 -27.37
C GLY A 44 14.73 -28.02 -27.96
N LYS A 45 13.57 -28.54 -27.50
CA LYS A 45 12.26 -28.27 -28.10
C LYS A 45 11.71 -26.85 -27.87
N TYR A 46 12.16 -26.17 -26.81
CA TYR A 46 11.69 -24.83 -26.47
C TYR A 46 12.75 -24.09 -25.64
N VAL A 47 12.52 -22.82 -25.34
CA VAL A 47 13.39 -22.04 -24.43
C VAL A 47 12.75 -21.90 -23.06
N GLU A 48 13.55 -21.84 -22.01
CA GLU A 48 13.10 -21.60 -20.64
C GLU A 48 13.46 -20.16 -20.27
N ILE A 49 12.50 -19.45 -19.66
CA ILE A 49 12.67 -18.06 -19.22
C ILE A 49 12.59 -18.05 -17.70
N THR A 50 13.66 -17.61 -17.05
CA THR A 50 13.74 -17.50 -15.59
C THR A 50 13.06 -16.21 -15.15
N GLU A 51 11.93 -16.32 -14.45
CA GLU A 51 11.09 -15.18 -14.07
C GLU A 51 11.80 -14.18 -13.16
N SER A 52 12.61 -14.66 -12.23
CA SER A 52 13.33 -13.82 -11.26
C SER A 52 14.41 -12.92 -11.89
N LEU A 53 14.97 -13.33 -13.04
CA LEU A 53 16.01 -12.58 -13.75
C LEU A 53 15.42 -11.70 -14.86
N CYS A 54 14.17 -11.96 -15.27
CA CYS A 54 13.54 -11.27 -16.38
C CYS A 54 13.10 -9.85 -16.00
N THR A 55 13.59 -8.85 -16.72
CA THR A 55 13.21 -7.44 -16.52
C THR A 55 11.93 -7.03 -17.27
N GLY A 56 11.39 -7.91 -18.13
CA GLY A 56 10.19 -7.62 -18.92
C GLY A 56 10.39 -6.57 -20.04
N CYS A 57 11.62 -6.37 -20.52
CA CYS A 57 11.94 -5.35 -21.54
C CYS A 57 11.22 -5.52 -22.90
N GLY A 58 10.72 -6.72 -23.20
CA GLY A 58 9.89 -6.99 -24.40
C GLY A 58 10.65 -7.15 -25.72
N ILE A 59 11.99 -7.15 -25.72
CA ILE A 59 12.79 -7.33 -26.95
C ILE A 59 12.58 -8.73 -27.55
N CYS A 60 12.53 -9.75 -26.70
CA CYS A 60 12.35 -11.15 -27.12
C CYS A 60 11.03 -11.39 -27.88
N ILE A 61 9.97 -10.64 -27.57
CA ILE A 61 8.68 -10.71 -28.29
C ILE A 61 8.84 -10.21 -29.71
N LYS A 62 9.40 -9.00 -29.87
CA LYS A 62 9.57 -8.36 -31.18
C LYS A 62 10.47 -9.17 -32.12
N LYS A 63 11.35 -10.00 -31.55
CA LYS A 63 12.31 -10.81 -32.31
C LYS A 63 11.85 -12.25 -32.51
N CYS A 64 10.74 -12.68 -31.89
CA CYS A 64 10.23 -14.03 -32.04
C CYS A 64 9.38 -14.15 -33.33
N PRO A 65 9.79 -14.94 -34.34
CA PRO A 65 9.02 -15.07 -35.58
C PRO A 65 7.68 -15.79 -35.39
N PHE A 66 7.56 -16.62 -34.34
CA PHE A 66 6.35 -17.39 -34.03
C PHE A 66 5.43 -16.70 -33.03
N ASN A 67 5.76 -15.48 -32.57
CA ASN A 67 5.06 -14.78 -31.50
C ASN A 67 4.80 -15.67 -30.27
N ALA A 68 5.74 -16.56 -29.95
CA ALA A 68 5.60 -17.54 -28.89
C ALA A 68 5.78 -16.94 -27.49
N ILE A 69 6.27 -15.69 -27.38
CA ILE A 69 6.56 -15.02 -26.12
C ILE A 69 5.57 -13.88 -25.92
N SER A 70 5.03 -13.75 -24.71
CA SER A 70 4.14 -12.66 -24.29
C SER A 70 4.67 -12.01 -23.01
N ILE A 71 4.54 -10.68 -22.88
CA ILE A 71 4.82 -10.00 -21.60
C ILE A 71 3.52 -10.03 -20.82
N ILE A 72 3.57 -10.60 -19.61
CA ILE A 72 2.50 -10.44 -18.64
C ILE A 72 2.91 -9.43 -17.58
N ASN A 73 1.94 -8.67 -17.12
CA ASN A 73 2.12 -7.83 -15.95
C ASN A 73 1.75 -8.67 -14.73
N LEU A 74 2.73 -9.01 -13.90
CA LEU A 74 2.46 -9.47 -12.56
C LEU A 74 1.81 -8.32 -11.79
N PRO A 75 0.78 -8.61 -10.98
CA PRO A 75 0.15 -7.62 -10.13
C PRO A 75 1.21 -7.07 -9.16
N ASP A 76 1.60 -5.81 -9.37
CA ASP A 76 2.28 -5.05 -8.33
C ASP A 76 1.28 -4.76 -7.21
N PRO A 77 1.70 -4.72 -5.93
CA PRO A 77 0.87 -4.14 -4.88
C PRO A 77 0.51 -2.72 -5.31
N LEU A 78 -0.75 -2.51 -5.69
CA LEU A 78 -1.25 -1.27 -6.28
C LEU A 78 -1.25 -0.17 -5.22
N LYS A 79 -0.09 0.40 -4.89
CA LYS A 79 0.02 1.47 -3.87
C LYS A 79 -0.98 2.62 -4.12
N ASN A 80 -1.32 2.87 -5.38
CA ASN A 80 -2.21 3.96 -5.80
C ASN A 80 -3.71 3.59 -5.85
N GLN A 81 -4.11 2.36 -5.52
CA GLN A 81 -5.52 1.92 -5.55
C GLN A 81 -5.95 1.20 -4.27
N ILE A 82 -5.35 1.59 -3.14
CA ILE A 82 -5.73 1.07 -1.84
C ILE A 82 -7.12 1.62 -1.51
N THR A 83 -8.06 0.71 -1.28
CA THR A 83 -9.41 1.02 -0.81
C THR A 83 -9.46 1.04 0.71
N TYR A 84 -8.80 0.06 1.33
CA TYR A 84 -8.76 -0.06 2.78
C TYR A 84 -7.42 -0.68 3.23
N ARG A 85 -6.90 -0.27 4.37
CA ARG A 85 -5.71 -0.85 5.01
C ARG A 85 -5.96 -0.98 6.52
N TYR A 86 -5.67 -2.14 7.11
CA TYR A 86 -5.84 -2.34 8.55
C TYR A 86 -4.78 -1.62 9.40
N GLY A 87 -3.54 -1.52 8.92
CA GLY A 87 -2.43 -0.89 9.63
C GLY A 87 -1.14 -0.86 8.81
N PRO A 88 -0.04 -0.33 9.36
CA PRO A 88 1.27 -0.38 8.71
C PRO A 88 1.68 -1.84 8.50
N ASP A 89 2.13 -2.17 7.28
CA ASP A 89 2.51 -3.53 6.83
C ASP A 89 1.46 -4.64 6.99
N GLN A 90 0.20 -4.26 7.24
CA GLN A 90 -0.92 -5.19 7.28
C GLN A 90 -1.63 -5.30 5.94
N PHE A 91 -2.58 -6.24 5.88
CA PHE A 91 -3.43 -6.46 4.72
C PHE A 91 -4.04 -5.16 4.21
N SER A 92 -3.92 -4.95 2.90
CA SER A 92 -4.51 -3.84 2.17
C SER A 92 -5.46 -4.39 1.12
N LEU A 93 -6.71 -3.94 1.15
CA LEU A 93 -7.69 -4.20 0.12
C LEU A 93 -7.51 -3.22 -1.03
N PHE A 94 -7.47 -3.73 -2.25
CA PHE A 94 -7.37 -2.93 -3.46
C PHE A 94 -8.63 -3.11 -4.30
N ARG A 95 -9.20 -1.99 -4.76
CA ARG A 95 -10.43 -1.93 -5.56
C ARG A 95 -11.66 -2.48 -4.84
N MET A 96 -12.83 -2.15 -5.39
CA MET A 96 -14.14 -2.62 -4.95
C MET A 96 -14.88 -3.20 -6.14
N ALA A 97 -15.60 -4.30 -5.93
CA ALA A 97 -16.64 -4.71 -6.89
C ALA A 97 -17.96 -4.01 -6.52
N ILE A 98 -18.50 -3.26 -7.48
CA ILE A 98 -19.71 -2.45 -7.28
C ILE A 98 -20.92 -3.30 -7.71
N PRO A 99 -21.87 -3.60 -6.80
CA PRO A 99 -23.08 -4.33 -7.17
C PRO A 99 -23.95 -3.51 -8.13
N LYS A 100 -24.57 -4.18 -9.11
CA LYS A 100 -25.51 -3.57 -10.05
C LYS A 100 -26.92 -4.00 -9.70
N LYS A 101 -27.88 -3.07 -9.76
CA LYS A 101 -29.30 -3.38 -9.52
C LYS A 101 -29.79 -4.49 -10.45
N GLY A 102 -30.54 -5.44 -9.89
CA GLY A 102 -31.12 -6.57 -10.64
C GLY A 102 -30.13 -7.64 -11.09
N LYS A 103 -28.87 -7.61 -10.62
CA LYS A 103 -27.86 -8.63 -10.94
C LYS A 103 -27.24 -9.23 -9.67
N VAL A 104 -26.93 -10.53 -9.73
CA VAL A 104 -26.18 -11.23 -8.68
C VAL A 104 -24.68 -11.00 -8.90
N LEU A 105 -23.99 -10.50 -7.88
CA LEU A 105 -22.54 -10.31 -7.89
C LEU A 105 -21.86 -11.48 -7.17
N GLY A 106 -21.11 -12.29 -7.90
CA GLY A 106 -20.27 -13.35 -7.32
C GLY A 106 -18.88 -12.84 -6.97
N LEU A 107 -18.39 -13.15 -5.76
CA LEU A 107 -17.03 -12.85 -5.33
C LEU A 107 -16.24 -14.16 -5.17
N ILE A 108 -15.24 -14.38 -6.02
CA ILE A 108 -14.41 -15.61 -6.05
C ILE A 108 -12.95 -15.23 -5.82
N GLY A 109 -12.22 -16.04 -5.05
CA GLY A 109 -10.80 -15.88 -4.80
C GLY A 109 -10.32 -16.79 -3.67
N GLN A 110 -9.03 -16.77 -3.34
CA GLN A 110 -8.49 -17.52 -2.20
C GLN A 110 -8.87 -16.88 -0.85
N ASN A 111 -8.68 -17.61 0.25
CA ASN A 111 -8.86 -17.05 1.60
C ASN A 111 -7.79 -15.99 1.88
N GLY A 112 -8.13 -14.97 2.66
CA GLY A 112 -7.19 -13.87 2.97
C GLY A 112 -7.04 -12.79 1.88
N ILE A 113 -7.69 -12.92 0.72
CA ILE A 113 -7.63 -11.91 -0.36
C ILE A 113 -8.52 -10.66 -0.11
N GLY A 114 -9.26 -10.63 1.00
CA GLY A 114 -10.11 -9.49 1.37
C GLY A 114 -11.59 -9.58 0.96
N LYS A 115 -12.11 -10.76 0.59
CA LYS A 115 -13.53 -10.96 0.26
C LYS A 115 -14.47 -10.52 1.41
N SER A 116 -14.20 -11.00 2.63
CA SER A 116 -15.00 -10.63 3.81
C SER A 116 -14.85 -9.16 4.15
N THR A 117 -13.63 -8.60 4.08
CA THR A 117 -13.39 -7.17 4.26
C THR A 117 -14.20 -6.32 3.27
N MET A 118 -14.27 -6.75 2.00
CA MET A 118 -15.05 -6.05 0.98
C MET A 118 -16.56 -6.11 1.25
N LEU A 119 -17.07 -7.25 1.73
CA LEU A 119 -18.46 -7.38 2.15
C LEU A 119 -18.77 -6.47 3.35
N SER A 120 -17.89 -6.40 4.34
CA SER A 120 -18.04 -5.47 5.49
C SER A 120 -18.03 -4.00 5.08
N ILE A 121 -17.34 -3.65 4.00
CA ILE A 121 -17.40 -2.28 3.44
C ILE A 121 -18.73 -2.04 2.73
N LEU A 122 -19.22 -3.01 1.95
CA LEU A 122 -20.50 -2.89 1.25
C LEU A 122 -21.70 -2.90 2.21
N SER A 123 -21.62 -3.61 3.34
CA SER A 123 -22.65 -3.60 4.40
C SER A 123 -22.64 -2.33 5.24
N GLY A 124 -21.56 -1.54 5.18
CA GLY A 124 -21.37 -0.32 5.97
C GLY A 124 -20.76 -0.55 7.35
N ASP A 125 -20.43 -1.78 7.73
CA ASP A 125 -19.77 -2.11 9.00
C ASP A 125 -18.34 -1.53 9.08
N LEU A 126 -17.68 -1.46 7.92
CA LEU A 126 -16.31 -0.95 7.77
C LEU A 126 -16.27 0.24 6.81
N LYS A 127 -15.70 1.37 7.24
CA LYS A 127 -15.50 2.55 6.36
C LYS A 127 -14.18 2.44 5.60
N MET A 128 -14.19 2.79 4.32
CA MET A 128 -12.98 2.88 3.50
C MET A 128 -12.05 3.97 4.03
N ASN A 129 -10.76 3.65 4.17
CA ASN A 129 -9.73 4.61 4.62
C ASN A 129 -8.70 4.96 3.54
N LEU A 130 -8.84 4.42 2.33
CA LEU A 130 -8.00 4.72 1.16
C LEU A 130 -6.49 4.59 1.42
N GLY A 131 -6.10 3.69 2.33
CA GLY A 131 -4.71 3.48 2.71
C GLY A 131 -4.15 4.52 3.68
N LYS A 132 -4.95 5.50 4.09
CA LYS A 132 -4.62 6.45 5.15
C LYS A 132 -5.04 5.84 6.49
N PHE A 133 -4.04 5.47 7.29
CA PHE A 133 -4.24 4.88 8.62
C PHE A 133 -3.76 5.79 9.75
N ASN A 134 -3.27 7.00 9.44
CA ASN A 134 -2.67 7.90 10.43
C ASN A 134 -3.72 8.60 11.31
N GLU A 135 -3.52 8.38 12.62
CA GLU A 135 -3.79 9.20 13.80
C GLU A 135 -5.25 9.57 14.11
N TRP A 136 -5.83 8.81 15.04
CA TRP A 136 -7.17 9.00 15.57
C TRP A 136 -7.10 9.58 16.99
N LEU A 137 -7.70 10.77 17.14
CA LEU A 137 -8.02 11.41 18.40
C LEU A 137 -9.41 10.92 18.88
N ARG A 138 -9.65 10.80 20.19
CA ARG A 138 -10.89 10.23 20.78
C ARG A 138 -11.75 11.33 21.40
N LEU A 139 -13.07 11.29 21.19
CA LEU A 139 -14.08 12.06 21.95
C LEU A 139 -14.96 11.12 22.79
N GLY A 140 -15.07 11.38 24.11
CA GLY A 140 -16.14 10.84 24.97
C GLY A 140 -15.80 9.71 25.96
N ASN A 141 -16.64 9.62 27.01
CA ASN A 141 -16.41 8.96 28.32
C ASN A 141 -16.76 7.46 28.43
N LYS A 142 -16.58 6.63 27.38
CA LYS A 142 -16.79 5.16 27.49
C LYS A 142 -15.67 4.36 26.85
N ASP A 143 -14.94 3.58 27.65
CA ASP A 143 -13.96 2.59 27.18
C ASP A 143 -14.66 1.40 26.54
N MET A 144 -14.36 1.12 25.26
CA MET A 144 -14.90 -0.03 24.52
C MET A 144 -13.90 -0.65 23.54
N LYS A 145 -14.07 -1.97 23.35
CA LYS A 145 -13.17 -2.98 22.77
C LYS A 145 -12.88 -2.94 21.24
N THR A 146 -13.42 -2.01 20.45
CA THR A 146 -13.13 -1.97 19.00
C THR A 146 -13.16 -0.55 18.46
N SER A 147 -12.14 -0.23 17.66
CA SER A 147 -11.72 1.08 17.18
C SER A 147 -12.74 1.77 16.26
N LYS A 148 -13.66 2.52 16.87
CA LYS A 148 -14.41 3.60 16.21
C LYS A 148 -14.07 4.93 16.89
N GLY A 149 -12.91 5.49 16.55
CA GLY A 149 -12.59 6.89 16.87
C GLY A 149 -13.22 7.83 15.83
N ILE A 150 -13.50 9.07 16.20
CA ILE A 150 -13.81 10.14 15.25
C ILE A 150 -12.46 10.78 14.86
N VAL A 151 -12.03 10.64 13.59
CA VAL A 151 -10.84 11.33 13.09
C VAL A 151 -11.19 12.75 12.75
N PHE A 152 -10.44 13.68 13.33
CA PHE A 152 -10.33 15.04 12.85
C PHE A 152 -9.02 15.16 12.09
N THR A 153 -9.10 15.60 10.84
CA THR A 153 -7.92 16.10 10.13
C THR A 153 -7.41 17.36 10.85
N PRO A 154 -6.11 17.73 10.73
CA PRO A 154 -5.61 18.98 11.29
C PRO A 154 -6.51 20.18 10.93
N LYS A 155 -7.06 20.19 9.72
CA LYS A 155 -8.02 21.20 9.26
C LYS A 155 -9.27 21.28 10.13
N GLN A 156 -9.85 20.16 10.54
CA GLN A 156 -11.04 20.14 11.40
C GLN A 156 -10.69 20.43 12.87
N TYR A 157 -9.46 20.15 13.31
CA TYR A 157 -9.00 20.59 14.62
C TYR A 157 -8.92 22.13 14.69
N MET A 158 -8.41 22.77 13.64
CA MET A 158 -8.34 24.24 13.57
C MET A 158 -9.72 24.92 13.61
N GLU A 159 -10.81 24.19 13.36
CA GLU A 159 -12.18 24.67 13.54
C GLU A 159 -12.66 24.57 15.01
N LEU A 160 -11.95 23.80 15.85
CA LEU A 160 -12.31 23.52 17.24
C LEU A 160 -11.45 24.28 18.26
N ALA A 161 -10.16 24.42 18.00
CA ALA A 161 -9.20 24.98 18.93
C ALA A 161 -7.96 25.55 18.23
N ASP A 162 -7.18 26.34 18.97
CA ASP A 162 -6.04 27.06 18.40
C ASP A 162 -4.90 26.13 17.94
N PRO A 163 -4.20 26.48 16.85
CA PRO A 163 -3.08 25.69 16.31
C PRO A 163 -1.95 25.41 17.30
N GLU A 164 -1.77 26.29 18.28
CA GLU A 164 -0.69 26.25 19.27
C GLU A 164 -0.86 25.08 20.23
N ILE A 165 -2.10 24.83 20.65
CA ILE A 165 -2.47 23.70 21.49
C ILE A 165 -2.21 22.38 20.75
N TYR A 166 -2.58 22.31 19.46
CA TYR A 166 -2.31 21.14 18.62
C TYR A 166 -0.82 20.82 18.57
N ARG A 167 0.00 21.85 18.33
CA ARG A 167 1.45 21.74 18.23
C ARG A 167 2.05 21.28 19.56
N MET A 168 1.61 21.86 20.68
CA MET A 168 2.02 21.45 22.02
C MET A 168 1.70 19.98 22.30
N LEU A 169 0.49 19.53 21.98
CA LEU A 169 0.03 18.16 22.21
C LEU A 169 0.85 17.14 21.41
N ILE A 170 1.17 17.45 20.14
CA ILE A 170 2.02 16.62 19.30
C ILE A 170 3.45 16.56 19.84
N LEU A 171 4.03 17.69 20.21
CA LEU A 171 5.43 17.76 20.67
C LEU A 171 5.63 17.11 22.04
N ARG A 172 4.61 17.16 22.92
CA ARG A 172 4.67 16.57 24.26
C ARG A 172 4.41 15.07 24.25
N THR A 173 3.61 14.57 23.31
CA THR A 173 3.24 13.16 23.29
C THR A 173 4.26 12.37 22.47
N ASN A 174 4.68 11.22 22.98
CA ASN A 174 5.50 10.31 22.20
C ASN A 174 4.74 9.96 20.90
N PRO A 175 5.36 10.04 19.71
CA PRO A 175 4.70 9.76 18.43
C PRO A 175 4.05 8.36 18.35
N MET A 176 4.44 7.43 19.23
CA MET A 176 3.86 6.10 19.35
C MET A 176 2.68 5.99 20.34
N LYS A 177 2.39 7.04 21.13
CA LYS A 177 1.31 7.06 22.12
C LYS A 177 0.08 7.80 21.60
N HIS A 178 -1.10 7.31 21.98
CA HIS A 178 -2.38 7.94 21.64
C HIS A 178 -2.58 9.25 22.42
N ILE A 179 -3.16 10.25 21.76
CA ILE A 179 -3.60 11.51 22.38
C ILE A 179 -5.13 11.46 22.50
N SER A 180 -5.65 11.50 23.71
CA SER A 180 -7.09 11.64 23.97
C SER A 180 -7.38 13.07 24.42
N LEU A 181 -8.24 13.80 23.69
CA LEU A 181 -8.69 15.14 24.07
C LEU A 181 -10.18 15.11 24.35
N ARG A 182 -10.56 15.54 25.54
CA ARG A 182 -11.96 15.87 25.83
C ARG A 182 -12.19 17.34 25.48
N MET A 183 -13.33 17.67 24.88
CA MET A 183 -13.63 19.05 24.50
C MET A 183 -13.69 19.96 25.73
N GLU A 184 -14.12 19.40 26.87
CA GLU A 184 -14.21 20.09 28.14
C GLU A 184 -12.84 20.45 28.74
N GLU A 185 -11.78 19.77 28.29
CA GLU A 185 -10.40 19.99 28.78
C GLU A 185 -9.65 21.02 27.93
N ILE A 186 -10.20 21.46 26.78
CA ILE A 186 -9.54 22.42 25.88
C ILE A 186 -9.11 23.70 26.63
N PRO A 187 -9.95 24.33 27.48
CA PRO A 187 -9.54 25.50 28.25
C PRO A 187 -8.34 25.22 29.17
N GLN A 188 -8.27 24.03 29.77
CA GLN A 188 -7.13 23.66 30.65
C GLN A 188 -5.83 23.54 29.87
N TYR A 189 -5.90 23.10 28.61
CA TYR A 189 -4.73 23.06 27.72
C TYR A 189 -4.30 24.45 27.27
N GLN A 190 -5.23 25.39 27.11
CA GLN A 190 -4.91 26.81 26.88
C GLN A 190 -4.19 27.40 28.10
N ASP A 191 -4.78 27.26 29.30
CA ASP A 191 -4.18 27.76 30.53
C ASP A 191 -2.77 27.17 30.76
N TYR A 192 -2.59 25.89 30.44
CA TYR A 192 -1.29 25.23 30.52
C TYR A 192 -0.29 25.76 29.49
N TYR A 193 -0.73 25.98 28.25
CA TYR A 193 0.11 26.57 27.21
C TYR A 193 0.56 27.99 27.62
N ASP A 194 -0.37 28.82 28.10
CA ASP A 194 -0.08 30.17 28.57
C ASP A 194 0.89 30.16 29.76
N LYS A 195 0.72 29.23 30.72
CA LYS A 195 1.67 29.07 31.83
C LYS A 195 3.07 28.69 31.33
N MET A 196 3.15 27.75 30.39
CA MET A 196 4.43 27.33 29.78
C MET A 196 5.10 28.45 29.00
N GLU A 197 4.31 29.24 28.25
CA GLU A 197 4.79 30.39 27.49
C GLU A 197 5.32 31.48 28.43
N ASN A 198 4.58 31.81 29.49
CA ASN A 198 4.99 32.77 30.51
C ASN A 198 6.28 32.35 31.23
N ILE A 199 6.45 31.05 31.52
CA ILE A 199 7.70 30.50 32.07
C ILE A 199 8.84 30.63 31.04
N PHE A 200 8.59 30.28 29.77
CA PHE A 200 9.59 30.36 28.70
C PHE A 200 10.10 31.79 28.49
N TYR A 201 9.20 32.77 28.51
CA TYR A 201 9.53 34.20 28.42
C TYR A 201 9.94 34.84 29.75
N ARG A 202 10.08 34.03 30.83
CA ARG A 202 10.53 34.47 32.17
C ARG A 202 9.63 35.53 32.82
N LEU A 203 8.35 35.53 32.48
CA LEU A 203 7.34 36.39 33.11
C LEU A 203 6.86 35.81 34.44
N VAL A 204 7.02 34.50 34.64
CA VAL A 204 6.67 33.75 35.86
C VAL A 204 7.78 32.75 36.16
N GLU A 205 8.16 32.58 37.43
CA GLU A 205 9.14 31.56 37.83
C GLU A 205 8.51 30.16 37.85
N PRO A 206 9.22 29.11 37.38
CA PRO A 206 8.72 27.76 37.43
C PRO A 206 8.59 27.29 38.89
N GLU A 207 7.41 26.78 39.27
CA GLU A 207 7.21 26.12 40.56
C GLU A 207 8.23 24.98 40.72
N SER A 208 9.08 25.07 41.75
CA SER A 208 9.99 24.01 42.13
C SER A 208 9.18 22.77 42.52
N LYS A 209 9.46 21.64 41.89
CA LYS A 209 8.86 20.35 42.27
C LYS A 209 9.32 19.99 43.69
N GLU A 210 8.45 20.15 44.69
CA GLU A 210 8.53 19.35 45.91
C GLU A 210 8.12 17.91 45.59
N GLU A 211 8.73 16.95 46.29
CA GLU A 211 9.04 15.55 45.95
C GLU A 211 7.89 14.67 45.41
#